data_AF-A0A3N5KYQ8-F1
#
_entry.id   AF-A0A3N5KYQ8-F1
#
_cell.length_a   1.000
_cell.length_b   1.000
_cell.length_c   1.000
_cell.angle_alpha   90.00
_cell.angle_beta   90.00
_cell.angle_gamma   90.00
#
_symmetry.space_group_name_H-M   'P 1'
#
loop_
_entity.id
_entity.type
_entity.pdbx_description
1 polymer ?
#
loop_
_entity_poly.entity_id
_entity_poly.type
_entity_poly.pdbx_seq_one_letter_code
_entity_poly.pdbx_strand_id
1 'polypeptide(L)'
;MEALKCRDVIIEFLADYVDRTLPPDVTREVEGHLRACAACMAYLNTYRKTRDLVGHYAAQVAMPEEMKDILRRFMLKEMAKKSP
;
A
#
# COMPACT_ATOMS: atom_id res chain seq x y z
N MET A 1 -15.50 12.74 -20.07
CA MET A 1 -14.73 12.02 -19.03
C MET A 1 -13.85 11.03 -19.77
N GLU A 2 -12.56 11.33 -19.86
CA GLU A 2 -11.62 10.49 -20.63
C GLU A 2 -11.39 9.20 -19.85
N ALA A 3 -11.50 8.05 -20.52
CA ALA A 3 -11.32 6.76 -19.84
C ALA A 3 -9.86 6.61 -19.43
N LEU A 4 -9.62 6.32 -18.14
CA LEU A 4 -8.30 6.07 -17.58
C LEU A 4 -7.59 4.96 -18.37
N LYS A 5 -6.39 5.23 -18.91
CA LYS A 5 -5.66 4.27 -19.75
C LYS A 5 -4.78 3.38 -18.87
N CYS A 6 -4.45 2.18 -19.37
CA CYS A 6 -3.57 1.26 -18.65
C CYS A 6 -2.21 1.90 -18.29
N ARG A 7 -1.68 2.74 -19.19
CA ARG A 7 -0.42 3.46 -18.99
C ARG A 7 -0.48 4.36 -17.76
N ASP A 8 -1.56 5.14 -17.62
CA ASP A 8 -1.74 6.10 -16.55
C ASP A 8 -1.84 5.35 -15.20
N VAL A 9 -2.62 4.26 -15.17
CA VAL A 9 -2.71 3.38 -13.99
C VAL A 9 -1.35 2.83 -13.59
N ILE A 10 -0.57 2.31 -14.54
CA ILE A 10 0.69 1.61 -14.26
C ILE A 10 1.81 2.57 -13.86
N ILE A 11 1.93 3.72 -14.55
CA ILE A 11 3.08 4.62 -14.40
C ILE A 11 2.80 5.71 -13.37
N GLU A 12 1.61 6.29 -13.39
CA GLU A 12 1.31 7.50 -12.62
C GLU A 12 0.67 7.17 -11.28
N PHE A 13 -0.25 6.19 -11.25
CA PHE A 13 -1.11 6.00 -10.09
C PHE A 13 -0.81 4.77 -9.23
N LEU A 14 -0.09 3.77 -9.75
CA LEU A 14 0.01 2.48 -9.07
C LEU A 14 0.71 2.55 -7.70
N ALA A 15 1.78 3.32 -7.60
CA ALA A 15 2.54 3.48 -6.37
C ALA A 15 1.68 4.16 -5.30
N ASP A 16 1.11 5.32 -5.63
CA ASP A 16 0.23 6.07 -4.74
C ASP A 16 -1.05 5.31 -4.37
N TYR A 17 -1.59 4.52 -5.30
CA TYR A 17 -2.73 3.64 -5.04
C TYR A 17 -2.38 2.58 -3.99
N VAL A 18 -1.20 1.97 -4.10
CA VAL A 18 -0.70 0.94 -3.18
C VAL A 18 -0.35 1.54 -1.82
N ASP A 19 0.10 2.79 -1.78
CA ASP A 19 0.41 3.53 -0.56
C ASP A 19 -0.80 4.27 0.03
N ARG A 20 -1.96 4.20 -0.64
CA ARG A 20 -3.23 4.84 -0.25
C ARG A 20 -3.13 6.37 -0.10
N THR A 21 -2.35 7.00 -0.97
CA THR A 21 -2.12 8.46 -1.00
C THR A 21 -2.91 9.17 -2.10
N LEU A 22 -3.56 8.42 -3.00
CA LEU A 22 -4.37 9.01 -4.05
C LEU A 22 -5.60 9.75 -3.53
N PRO A 23 -6.00 10.85 -4.20
CA PRO A 23 -7.29 11.48 -3.98
C PRO A 23 -8.46 10.50 -4.15
N PRO A 24 -9.59 10.65 -3.41
CA PRO A 24 -10.69 9.69 -3.45
C PRO A 24 -11.40 9.55 -4.80
N ASP A 25 -11.44 10.61 -5.59
CA ASP A 25 -11.94 10.62 -6.97
C ASP A 25 -11.03 9.80 -7.90
N VAL A 26 -9.72 10.06 -7.88
CA VAL A 26 -8.73 9.31 -8.67
C VAL A 26 -8.70 7.84 -8.28
N THR A 27 -8.79 7.55 -6.98
CA THR A 27 -8.83 6.17 -6.46
C THR A 27 -10.00 5.38 -7.08
N ARG A 28 -11.19 5.99 -7.16
CA ARG A 28 -12.37 5.32 -7.74
C ARG A 28 -12.19 5.01 -9.22
N GLU A 29 -11.56 5.91 -9.98
CA GLU A 29 -11.28 5.69 -11.40
C GLU A 29 -10.27 4.56 -11.62
N VAL A 30 -9.16 4.57 -10.85
CA VAL A 30 -8.14 3.51 -10.88
C VAL A 30 -8.75 2.16 -10.52
N GLU A 31 -9.55 2.09 -9.46
CA GLU A 31 -10.25 0.86 -9.08
C GLU A 31 -11.22 0.38 -10.16
N GLY A 32 -11.94 1.31 -10.82
CA GLY A 32 -12.81 1.00 -11.94
C GLY A 32 -12.04 0.34 -13.08
N HIS A 33 -10.90 0.92 -13.46
CA HIS A 33 -10.02 0.36 -14.48
C HIS A 33 -9.46 -1.00 -14.08
N LEU A 34 -8.96 -1.14 -12.86
CA LEU A 34 -8.43 -2.40 -12.33
C LEU A 34 -9.48 -3.51 -12.38
N ARG A 35 -10.73 -3.24 -11.98
CA ARG A 35 -11.83 -4.23 -12.08
C ARG A 35 -12.12 -4.66 -13.53
N ALA A 36 -11.95 -3.77 -14.49
CA ALA A 36 -12.26 -4.03 -15.90
C ALA A 36 -11.07 -4.60 -16.71
N CYS A 37 -9.82 -4.44 -16.24
CA CYS A 37 -8.62 -4.76 -16.99
C CYS A 37 -7.77 -5.83 -16.28
N ALA A 38 -7.85 -7.07 -16.77
CA ALA A 38 -7.09 -8.21 -16.24
C ALA A 38 -5.56 -7.99 -16.30
N ALA A 39 -5.06 -7.31 -17.33
CA ALA A 39 -3.64 -7.02 -17.48
C ALA A 39 -3.12 -6.07 -16.37
N CYS A 40 -3.86 -5.00 -16.08
CA CYS A 40 -3.51 -4.07 -15.01
C CYS A 40 -3.64 -4.72 -13.63
N MET A 41 -4.61 -5.61 -13.43
CA MET A 41 -4.69 -6.43 -12.20
C MET A 41 -3.51 -7.37 -12.03
N ALA A 42 -3.08 -8.04 -13.10
CA ALA A 42 -1.89 -8.89 -13.07
C ALA A 42 -0.63 -8.07 -12.76
N TYR A 43 -0.52 -6.87 -13.32
CA TYR A 43 0.57 -5.95 -13.03
C TYR A 43 0.56 -5.49 -11.55
N LEU A 44 -0.59 -5.07 -11.02
CA LEU A 44 -0.76 -4.69 -9.61
C LEU A 44 -0.34 -5.83 -8.67
N ASN A 45 -0.74 -7.07 -8.98
CA ASN A 45 -0.37 -8.23 -8.18
C ASN A 45 1.14 -8.48 -8.20
N THR A 46 1.78 -8.31 -9.35
CA THR A 46 3.24 -8.40 -9.47
C THR A 46 3.92 -7.31 -8.66
N TYR A 47 3.48 -6.06 -8.80
CA TYR A 47 4.02 -4.91 -8.08
C TYR A 47 3.94 -5.10 -6.55
N ARG A 48 2.79 -5.58 -6.04
CA ARG A 48 2.62 -5.90 -4.61
C ARG A 48 3.62 -6.96 -4.14
N LYS A 49 3.76 -8.06 -4.89
CA LYS A 49 4.75 -9.11 -4.58
C LYS A 49 6.18 -8.56 -4.57
N THR A 50 6.53 -7.72 -5.54
CA THR A 50 7.84 -7.06 -5.59
C THR A 50 8.05 -6.19 -4.35
N ARG A 51 7.06 -5.37 -3.96
CA ARG A 51 7.13 -4.54 -2.75
C ARG A 51 7.33 -5.37 -1.49
N ASP A 52 6.58 -6.46 -1.35
CA ASP A 52 6.67 -7.36 -0.20
C ASP A 52 8.05 -8.03 -0.12
N LEU A 53 8.55 -8.56 -1.24
CA LEU A 53 9.89 -9.15 -1.32
C LEU A 53 10.98 -8.15 -0.93
N VAL A 54 10.96 -6.95 -1.51
CA VAL A 54 11.92 -5.88 -1.17
C VAL A 54 11.80 -5.50 0.31
N GLY A 55 10.58 -5.38 0.84
CA GLY A 55 10.33 -5.11 2.24
C GLY A 55 10.90 -6.19 3.17
N HIS A 56 10.78 -7.47 2.81
CA HIS A 56 11.37 -8.57 3.57
C HIS A 56 12.89 -8.51 3.61
N TYR A 57 13.55 -8.18 2.50
CA TYR A 57 15.00 -8.02 2.48
C TYR A 57 15.44 -6.77 3.25
N ALA A 58 14.73 -5.65 3.14
CA ALA A 58 15.01 -4.44 3.90
C ALA A 58 14.83 -4.63 5.41
N ALA A 59 13.87 -5.47 5.83
CA ALA A 59 13.60 -5.81 7.21
C ALA A 59 14.69 -6.67 7.88
N GLN A 60 15.75 -7.05 7.16
CA GLN A 60 16.95 -7.65 7.75
C GLN A 60 17.72 -6.67 8.63
N VAL A 61 17.46 -5.37 8.51
CA VAL A 61 17.94 -4.38 9.47
C VAL A 61 17.16 -4.52 10.77
N ALA A 62 17.83 -5.01 11.81
CA ALA A 62 17.23 -5.14 13.12
C ALA A 62 16.75 -3.77 13.63
N MET A 63 15.47 -3.69 14.02
CA MET A 63 14.94 -2.51 14.71
C MET A 63 15.75 -2.28 16.00
N PRO A 64 16.22 -1.04 16.27
CA PRO A 64 16.90 -0.74 17.53
C PRO A 64 16.03 -1.07 18.75
N GLU A 65 16.63 -1.58 19.82
CA GLU A 65 15.90 -1.99 21.04
C GLU A 65 15.07 -0.85 21.64
N GLU A 66 15.61 0.37 21.66
CA GLU A 66 14.88 1.55 22.14
C GLU A 66 13.57 1.78 21.36
N MET A 67 13.61 1.58 20.04
CA MET A 67 12.43 1.72 19.18
C MET A 67 11.41 0.61 19.45
N LYS A 68 11.86 -0.63 19.69
CA LYS A 68 10.98 -1.74 20.09
C LYS A 68 10.26 -1.44 21.40
N ASP A 69 10.95 -0.85 22.35
CA ASP A 69 10.39 -0.47 23.65
C ASP A 69 9.36 0.65 23.53
N ILE A 70 9.66 1.68 22.73
CA ILE A 70 8.71 2.77 22.42
C ILE A 70 7.44 2.18 21.78
N LEU A 71 7.62 1.34 20.75
CA LEU A 71 6.50 0.72 20.04
C LEU A 71 5.65 -0.16 20.98
N ARG A 72 6.29 -0.98 21.82
CA ARG A 72 5.58 -1.83 22.80
C ARG A 72 4.75 -0.99 23.76
N ARG A 73 5.31 0.09 24.33
CA ARG A 73 4.57 0.99 25.22
C ARG A 73 3.39 1.66 24.51
N PHE A 74 3.59 2.11 23.28
CA PHE A 74 2.54 2.70 22.47
C PHE A 74 1.40 1.71 22.21
N MET A 75 1.72 0.49 21.75
CA MET A 75 0.72 -0.54 21.47
C MET A 75 -0.09 -0.93 22.71
N LEU A 76 0.56 -1.12 23.87
CA LEU A 76 -0.14 -1.42 25.13
C LEU A 76 -1.12 -0.31 25.52
N LYS A 77 -0.73 0.95 25.35
CA LYS A 77 -1.59 2.11 25.62
C LYS A 77 -2.80 2.15 24.68
N GLU A 78 -2.60 1.92 23.38
CA GLU A 78 -3.70 1.93 22.41
C GLU A 78 -4.65 0.73 22.58
N MET A 79 -4.14 -0.45 22.94
CA MET A 79 -4.97 -1.61 23.26
C MET A 79 -5.82 -1.39 24.52
N ALA A 80 -5.26 -0.76 25.55
CA ALA A 80 -6.00 -0.41 26.76
C ALA A 80 -7.11 0.62 26.51
N LYS A 81 -6.90 1.58 25.61
CA LYS A 81 -7.93 2.55 25.18
C LYS A 81 -9.05 1.92 24.34
N LYS A 82 -8.76 0.82 23.67
CA LYS A 82 -9.70 0.11 22.76
C LYS A 82 -10.46 -1.00 23.47
N SER A 83 -10.15 -1.27 24.74
CA SER A 83 -10.95 -2.15 25.59
C SER A 83 -12.22 -1.39 26.02
N PRO A 84 -13.42 -1.97 25.82
CA PRO A 84 -14.67 -1.41 26.33
C PRO A 84 -14.72 -1.40 27.86
#